data_AF-A0A8B7ZSF7-F1
#
_entry.id   AF-A0A8B7ZSF7-F1
#
_cell.length_a   1.000
_cell.length_b   1.000
_cell.length_c   1.000
_cell.angle_alpha   90.00
_cell.angle_beta   90.00
_cell.angle_gamma   90.00
#
_symmetry.space_group_name_H-M   'P 1'
#
loop_
_entity.id
_entity.type
_entity.pdbx_description
1 polymer ?
#
loop_
_entity_poly.entity_id
_entity_poly.type
_entity_poly.pdbx_seq_one_letter_code
_entity_poly.pdbx_strand_id
1 'polypeptide(L)'
;MKLFLVVAVVLLVAYTQETKAWEDGDKAPTYKDWKEATKNYLDSNGCSCSSGSCKCCLGFKVVGKKINACATMEYSANSIKMALKFLGSTVTSASFLVTDDKYESCGKKSGIKVCVSLVDVRKTSNSFSAKTKIKVKGVGSKTSGRFTLQW
;
A
#
# COMPACT_ATOMS: atom_id res chain seq x y z
N MET A 1 47.16 -21.41 12.46
CA MET A 1 46.58 -20.06 12.64
C MET A 1 46.50 -19.28 11.32
N LYS A 2 45.69 -19.72 10.35
CA LYS A 2 45.49 -18.99 9.06
C LYS A 2 44.00 -18.92 8.63
N LEU A 3 43.09 -19.58 9.33
CA LEU A 3 41.67 -19.63 8.96
C LEU A 3 40.83 -18.44 9.48
N PHE A 4 41.22 -17.82 10.60
CA PHE A 4 40.43 -16.73 11.21
C PHE A 4 40.55 -15.39 10.47
N LEU A 5 41.58 -15.20 9.66
CA LEU A 5 41.80 -13.94 8.93
C LEU A 5 40.95 -13.82 7.66
N VAL A 6 40.56 -14.96 7.06
CA VAL A 6 39.77 -14.95 5.81
C VAL A 6 38.31 -14.58 6.09
N VAL A 7 37.74 -15.01 7.23
CA VAL A 7 36.33 -14.75 7.57
C VAL A 7 36.09 -13.27 7.91
N ALA A 8 37.05 -12.60 8.54
CA ALA A 8 36.94 -11.18 8.87
C ALA A 8 36.99 -10.27 7.62
N VAL A 9 37.77 -10.65 6.60
CA VAL A 9 37.85 -9.88 5.35
C VAL A 9 36.58 -10.03 4.50
N VAL A 10 35.96 -11.21 4.47
CA VAL A 10 34.70 -11.42 3.72
C VAL A 10 33.53 -10.65 4.34
N LEU A 11 33.46 -10.54 5.67
CA LEU A 11 32.42 -9.77 6.36
C LEU A 11 32.56 -8.25 6.15
N LEU A 12 33.79 -7.74 5.98
CA LEU A 12 34.02 -6.32 5.66
C LEU A 12 33.66 -5.98 4.20
N VAL A 13 33.85 -6.92 3.26
CA VAL A 13 33.47 -6.70 1.84
C VAL A 13 31.95 -6.75 1.64
N ALA A 14 31.21 -7.54 2.43
CA ALA A 14 29.75 -7.57 2.36
C ALA A 14 29.09 -6.28 2.91
N TYR A 15 29.70 -5.61 3.88
CA TYR A 15 29.15 -4.37 4.46
C TYR A 15 29.31 -3.15 3.56
N THR A 16 30.12 -3.23 2.50
CA THR A 16 30.42 -2.09 1.61
C THR A 16 29.60 -2.08 0.31
N GLN A 17 28.73 -3.06 0.08
CA GLN A 17 27.92 -3.11 -1.14
C GLN A 17 26.54 -2.42 -1.04
N GLU A 18 26.06 -2.06 0.14
CA GLU A 18 24.75 -1.38 0.28
C GLU A 18 24.78 0.15 0.19
N THR A 19 25.95 0.78 -0.04
CA THR A 19 26.04 2.25 -0.16
C THR A 19 26.42 2.77 -1.54
N LYS A 20 26.68 1.91 -2.53
CA LYS A 20 27.09 2.30 -3.89
C LYS A 20 25.92 2.58 -4.88
N ALA A 21 24.83 3.14 -4.38
CA ALA A 21 23.71 3.61 -5.23
C ALA A 21 23.62 5.13 -5.35
N TRP A 22 24.68 5.87 -5.00
CA TRP A 22 24.66 7.35 -4.95
C TRP A 22 25.91 8.01 -5.56
N GLU A 23 26.56 7.37 -6.55
CA GLU A 23 27.75 7.93 -7.25
C GLU A 23 27.49 8.30 -8.71
N ASP A 24 26.23 8.48 -9.12
CA ASP A 24 25.94 9.20 -10.37
C ASP A 24 25.43 10.59 -10.00
N GLY A 25 26.33 11.58 -10.03
CA GLY A 25 26.16 12.99 -10.45
C GLY A 25 24.91 13.82 -10.14
N ASP A 26 23.93 13.31 -9.42
CA ASP A 26 22.65 13.97 -9.19
C ASP A 26 22.69 14.69 -7.85
N LYS A 27 22.54 16.01 -7.92
CA LYS A 27 22.47 16.89 -6.76
C LYS A 27 21.47 16.33 -5.75
N ALA A 28 21.86 16.30 -4.48
CA ALA A 28 20.97 15.92 -3.40
C ALA A 28 19.64 16.70 -3.54
N PRO A 29 18.48 16.02 -3.54
CA PRO A 29 17.19 16.66 -3.77
C PRO A 29 16.99 17.79 -2.77
N THR A 30 16.64 18.97 -3.27
CA THR A 30 16.40 20.14 -2.43
C THR A 30 15.17 19.94 -1.57
N TYR A 31 14.98 20.74 -0.52
CA TYR A 31 13.76 20.70 0.31
C TYR A 31 12.48 20.85 -0.54
N LYS A 32 12.56 21.55 -1.68
CA LYS A 32 11.45 21.70 -2.63
C LYS A 32 11.19 20.40 -3.39
N ASP A 33 12.24 19.72 -3.85
CA ASP A 33 12.15 18.40 -4.50
C ASP A 33 11.63 17.33 -3.53
N TRP A 34 12.03 17.39 -2.26
CA TRP A 34 11.45 16.54 -1.22
C TRP A 34 9.98 16.83 -0.97
N LYS A 35 9.56 18.11 -0.98
CA LYS A 35 8.16 18.50 -0.79
C LYS A 35 7.29 18.06 -1.97
N GLU A 36 7.83 18.07 -3.19
CA GLU A 36 7.14 17.67 -4.41
C GLU A 36 7.13 16.14 -4.59
N ALA A 37 8.23 15.45 -4.27
CA ALA A 37 8.29 13.98 -4.21
C ALA A 37 7.43 13.42 -3.07
N THR A 38 7.37 14.08 -1.90
CA THR A 38 6.44 13.68 -0.83
C THR A 38 5.01 14.08 -1.10
N LYS A 39 4.76 15.13 -1.88
CA LYS A 39 3.45 15.43 -2.45
C LYS A 39 3.04 14.31 -3.39
N ASN A 40 3.87 13.90 -4.35
CA ASN A 40 3.59 12.78 -5.26
C ASN A 40 3.50 11.40 -4.58
N TYR A 41 4.22 11.17 -3.47
CA TYR A 41 4.13 9.93 -2.68
C TYR A 41 2.91 9.92 -1.74
N LEU A 42 2.44 11.08 -1.27
CA LEU A 42 1.19 11.23 -0.51
C LEU A 42 -0.05 11.40 -1.41
N ASP A 43 0.17 11.85 -2.66
CA ASP A 43 -0.78 12.01 -3.77
C ASP A 43 -0.73 10.82 -4.73
N SER A 44 0.01 9.76 -4.38
CA SER A 44 -0.24 8.42 -4.91
C SER A 44 -1.56 7.89 -4.34
N ASN A 45 -2.64 8.68 -4.44
CA ASN A 45 -4.03 8.24 -4.39
C ASN A 45 -4.38 7.37 -5.62
N GLY A 46 -3.37 6.74 -6.22
CA GLY A 46 -3.48 5.90 -7.37
C GLY A 46 -3.71 4.46 -6.94
N CYS A 47 -4.63 3.81 -7.63
CA CYS A 47 -4.73 2.37 -7.60
C CYS A 47 -3.86 1.86 -8.75
N SER A 48 -2.97 0.90 -8.46
CA SER A 48 -2.26 0.16 -9.50
C SER A 48 -3.04 -1.12 -9.77
N CYS A 49 -3.47 -1.32 -11.01
CA CYS A 49 -4.25 -2.49 -11.42
C CYS A 49 -3.45 -3.32 -12.42
N SER A 50 -3.44 -4.64 -12.22
CA SER A 50 -2.87 -5.62 -13.15
C SER A 50 -3.67 -6.91 -13.11
N SER A 51 -4.07 -7.39 -14.29
CA SER A 51 -4.63 -8.74 -14.51
C SER A 51 -5.75 -9.13 -13.54
N GLY A 52 -6.81 -8.31 -13.45
CA GLY A 52 -7.97 -8.60 -12.58
C GLY A 52 -7.74 -8.36 -11.09
N SER A 53 -6.61 -7.76 -10.73
CA SER A 53 -6.30 -7.30 -9.37
C SER A 53 -5.97 -5.81 -9.35
N CYS A 54 -6.33 -5.13 -8.28
CA CYS A 54 -6.01 -3.72 -8.03
C CYS A 54 -5.45 -3.55 -6.62
N LYS A 55 -4.44 -2.69 -6.49
CA LYS A 55 -3.83 -2.30 -5.21
C LYS A 55 -3.91 -0.79 -5.06
N CYS A 56 -4.65 -0.31 -4.08
CA CYS A 56 -4.77 1.11 -3.73
C CYS A 56 -4.05 1.37 -2.41
N CYS A 57 -3.05 2.23 -2.40
CA CYS A 57 -2.33 2.62 -1.18
C CYS A 57 -2.64 4.06 -0.81
N LEU A 58 -2.86 4.32 0.48
CA LEU A 58 -3.15 5.64 1.01
C LEU A 58 -2.21 5.94 2.18
N GLY A 59 -1.55 7.09 2.13
CA GLY A 59 -0.66 7.56 3.18
C GLY A 59 -1.40 8.29 4.30
N PHE A 60 -1.15 7.89 5.55
CA PHE A 60 -1.67 8.47 6.78
C PHE A 60 -0.52 9.00 7.66
N LYS A 61 -0.80 10.01 8.48
CA LYS A 61 0.11 10.44 9.55
C LYS A 61 -0.46 9.97 10.89
N VAL A 62 0.27 9.14 11.61
CA VAL A 62 -0.13 8.60 12.92
C VAL A 62 0.99 8.89 13.91
N VAL A 63 0.71 9.69 14.94
CA VAL A 63 1.70 10.09 15.95
C VAL A 63 3.00 10.62 15.31
N GLY A 64 2.86 11.52 14.34
CA GLY A 64 4.00 12.13 13.63
C GLY A 64 4.68 11.24 12.58
N LYS A 65 4.44 9.92 12.56
CA LYS A 65 5.01 8.99 11.57
C LYS A 65 4.10 8.84 10.35
N LYS A 66 4.70 8.80 9.15
CA LYS A 66 3.99 8.48 7.90
C LYS A 66 3.83 6.97 7.78
N ILE A 67 2.61 6.50 7.57
CA ILE A 67 2.26 5.09 7.44
C ILE A 67 1.41 4.92 6.19
N ASN A 68 1.66 3.85 5.43
CA ASN A 68 0.81 3.48 4.30
C ASN A 68 -0.18 2.39 4.69
N ALA A 69 -1.43 2.56 4.26
CA ALA A 69 -2.45 1.53 4.28
C ALA A 69 -2.76 1.14 2.83
N CYS A 70 -2.66 -0.14 2.50
CA CYS A 70 -2.89 -0.63 1.14
C CYS A 70 -4.04 -1.63 1.14
N ALA A 71 -5.07 -1.34 0.35
CA ALA A 71 -6.10 -2.31 0.02
C ALA A 71 -5.73 -3.01 -1.28
N THR A 72 -5.85 -4.33 -1.31
CA THR A 72 -5.75 -5.15 -2.52
C THR A 72 -7.14 -5.72 -2.78
N MET A 73 -7.58 -5.65 -4.03
CA MET A 73 -8.85 -6.17 -4.49
C MET A 73 -8.62 -7.06 -5.70
N GLU A 74 -9.29 -8.20 -5.72
CA GLU A 74 -9.16 -9.20 -6.78
C GLU A 74 -10.55 -9.74 -7.11
N TYR A 75 -10.85 -9.84 -8.40
CA TYR A 75 -12.06 -10.51 -8.84
C TYR A 75 -11.82 -12.02 -8.92
N SER A 76 -12.70 -12.82 -8.33
CA SER A 76 -12.61 -14.28 -8.32
C SER A 76 -14.01 -14.88 -8.27
N ALA A 77 -14.43 -15.58 -9.33
CA ALA A 77 -15.68 -16.34 -9.40
C ALA A 77 -16.92 -15.59 -8.85
N ASN A 78 -17.24 -14.41 -9.41
CA ASN A 78 -18.33 -13.52 -8.97
C ASN A 78 -18.19 -12.91 -7.57
N SER A 79 -17.02 -13.05 -6.94
CA SER A 79 -16.70 -12.39 -5.69
C SER A 79 -15.54 -11.41 -5.87
N ILE A 80 -15.50 -10.40 -4.99
CA ILE A 80 -14.40 -9.48 -4.85
C ILE A 80 -13.70 -9.82 -3.54
N LYS A 81 -12.50 -10.36 -3.64
CA LYS A 81 -11.62 -10.58 -2.49
C LYS A 81 -10.95 -9.25 -2.19
N MET A 82 -11.06 -8.79 -0.96
CA MET A 82 -10.42 -7.58 -0.47
C MET A 82 -9.51 -7.91 0.70
N ALA A 83 -8.30 -7.36 0.70
CA ALA A 83 -7.35 -7.47 1.80
C ALA A 83 -6.78 -6.10 2.12
N LEU A 84 -6.80 -5.73 3.40
CA LEU A 84 -6.23 -4.48 3.89
C LEU A 84 -4.92 -4.77 4.62
N LYS A 85 -3.83 -4.18 4.15
CA LYS A 85 -2.55 -4.11 4.85
C LYS A 85 -2.37 -2.75 5.50
N PHE A 86 -1.94 -2.74 6.76
CA PHE A 86 -1.59 -1.56 7.52
C PHE A 86 -0.32 -1.86 8.30
N LEU A 87 0.67 -0.96 8.28
CA LEU A 87 1.99 -1.20 8.89
C LEU A 87 2.65 -2.50 8.37
N GLY A 88 2.53 -2.75 7.06
CA GLY A 88 3.09 -3.94 6.40
C GLY A 88 2.37 -5.27 6.69
N SER A 89 1.47 -5.31 7.68
CA SER A 89 0.71 -6.52 8.06
C SER A 89 -0.71 -6.49 7.52
N THR A 90 -1.26 -7.64 7.14
CA THR A 90 -2.70 -7.76 6.86
C THR A 90 -3.49 -7.56 8.15
N VAL A 91 -4.43 -6.61 8.14
CA VAL A 91 -5.28 -6.27 9.28
C VAL A 91 -6.65 -6.90 9.15
N THR A 92 -7.14 -7.00 7.92
CA THR A 92 -8.37 -7.72 7.61
C THR A 92 -8.33 -8.24 6.17
N SER A 93 -9.05 -9.33 5.93
CA SER A 93 -9.38 -9.81 4.60
C SER A 93 -10.83 -10.26 4.61
N ALA A 94 -11.55 -9.93 3.55
CA ALA A 94 -12.95 -10.27 3.37
C ALA A 94 -13.23 -10.52 1.90
N SER A 95 -14.21 -11.37 1.62
CA SER A 95 -14.72 -11.58 0.27
C SER A 95 -16.17 -11.15 0.26
N PHE A 96 -16.56 -10.45 -0.81
CA PHE A 96 -17.90 -9.92 -1.00
C PHE A 96 -18.43 -10.41 -2.34
N LEU A 97 -19.73 -10.67 -2.45
CA LEU A 97 -20.31 -10.93 -3.76
C LEU A 97 -20.37 -9.62 -4.54
N VAL A 98 -20.19 -9.67 -5.85
CA VAL A 98 -20.37 -8.48 -6.71
C VAL A 98 -21.78 -7.92 -6.61
N THR A 99 -22.77 -8.71 -6.16
CA THR A 99 -24.15 -8.27 -5.92
C THR A 99 -24.33 -7.48 -4.63
N ASP A 100 -23.39 -7.54 -3.69
CA ASP A 100 -23.55 -6.91 -2.38
C ASP A 100 -23.74 -5.39 -2.51
N ASP A 101 -24.51 -4.83 -1.58
CA ASP A 101 -24.79 -3.40 -1.44
C ASP A 101 -23.78 -2.71 -0.52
N LYS A 102 -23.12 -3.48 0.35
CA LYS A 102 -22.15 -3.00 1.34
C LYS A 102 -20.86 -3.80 1.32
N TYR A 103 -19.75 -3.08 1.19
CA TYR A 103 -18.40 -3.64 1.21
C TYR A 103 -17.64 -2.90 2.30
N GLU A 104 -17.70 -3.38 3.53
CA GLU A 104 -16.89 -2.84 4.62
C GLU A 104 -16.28 -4.00 5.41
N SER A 105 -15.00 -3.88 5.72
CA SER A 105 -14.31 -4.80 6.61
C SER A 105 -13.39 -4.02 7.54
N CYS A 106 -13.40 -4.38 8.81
CA CYS A 106 -12.58 -3.76 9.83
C CYS A 106 -11.70 -4.79 10.51
N GLY A 107 -10.47 -4.40 10.84
CA GLY A 107 -9.61 -5.16 11.74
C GLY A 107 -8.92 -4.24 12.74
N LYS A 108 -8.09 -4.83 13.60
CA LYS A 108 -7.35 -4.13 14.64
C LYS A 108 -5.88 -4.51 14.58
N LYS A 109 -4.98 -3.52 14.61
CA LYS A 109 -3.53 -3.74 14.67
C LYS A 109 -2.93 -2.78 15.69
N SER A 110 -2.19 -3.33 16.65
CA SER A 110 -1.53 -2.55 17.73
C SER A 110 -2.48 -1.55 18.42
N GLY A 111 -3.68 -2.01 18.77
CA GLY A 111 -4.70 -1.16 19.41
C GLY A 111 -5.51 -0.27 18.45
N ILE A 112 -5.03 -0.03 17.23
CA ILE A 112 -5.65 0.86 16.24
C ILE A 112 -6.66 0.07 15.41
N LYS A 113 -7.93 0.51 15.40
CA LYS A 113 -8.97 -0.03 14.50
C LYS A 113 -8.82 0.60 13.12
N VAL A 114 -8.70 -0.24 12.09
CA VAL A 114 -8.63 0.20 10.70
C VAL A 114 -9.72 -0.52 9.90
N CYS A 115 -10.49 0.26 9.16
CA CYS A 115 -11.55 -0.23 8.28
C CYS A 115 -11.25 0.12 6.83
N VAL A 116 -11.63 -0.77 5.93
CA VAL A 116 -11.65 -0.53 4.49
C VAL A 116 -13.07 -0.70 4.01
N SER A 117 -13.52 0.18 3.13
CA SER A 117 -14.79 0.05 2.44
C SER A 117 -14.71 0.44 0.96
N LEU A 118 -15.62 -0.07 0.15
CA LEU A 118 -15.79 0.35 -1.23
C LEU A 118 -16.93 1.36 -1.31
N VAL A 119 -16.68 2.49 -1.97
CA VAL A 119 -17.64 3.58 -2.17
C VAL A 119 -17.72 3.94 -3.65
N ASP A 120 -18.81 4.59 -4.07
CA ASP A 120 -19.01 4.99 -5.48
C ASP A 120 -18.86 3.79 -6.44
N VAL A 121 -19.44 2.66 -6.02
CA VAL A 121 -19.42 1.37 -6.72
C VAL A 121 -20.24 1.48 -8.01
N ARG A 122 -19.65 1.06 -9.12
CA ARG A 122 -20.30 0.92 -10.42
C ARG A 122 -20.04 -0.48 -10.95
N LYS A 123 -21.09 -1.09 -11.47
CA LYS A 123 -21.08 -2.47 -11.97
C LYS A 123 -21.55 -2.43 -13.42
N THR A 124 -20.84 -3.12 -14.29
CA THR A 124 -21.29 -3.46 -15.66
C THR A 124 -21.28 -4.99 -15.80
N SER A 125 -21.71 -5.50 -16.95
CA SER A 125 -21.70 -6.94 -17.24
C SER A 125 -20.30 -7.59 -17.16
N ASN A 126 -19.25 -6.80 -17.38
CA ASN A 126 -17.86 -7.26 -17.52
C ASN A 126 -16.87 -6.44 -16.67
N SER A 127 -17.34 -5.56 -15.79
CA SER A 127 -16.45 -4.76 -14.98
C SER A 127 -17.07 -4.32 -13.66
N PHE A 128 -16.18 -4.14 -12.69
CA PHE A 128 -16.49 -3.59 -11.38
C PHE A 128 -15.53 -2.42 -11.13
N SER A 129 -16.08 -1.24 -10.92
CA SER A 129 -15.31 -0.07 -10.55
C SER A 129 -15.76 0.47 -9.20
N ALA A 130 -14.83 0.85 -8.35
CA ALA A 130 -15.17 1.55 -7.10
C ALA A 130 -14.02 2.46 -6.68
N LYS A 131 -14.25 3.22 -5.60
CA LYS A 131 -13.19 3.89 -4.85
C LYS A 131 -13.01 3.18 -3.52
N THR A 132 -11.77 3.07 -3.05
CA THR A 132 -11.48 2.48 -1.75
C THR A 132 -11.43 3.58 -0.70
N LYS A 133 -12.25 3.47 0.36
CA LYS A 133 -12.17 4.33 1.53
C LYS A 133 -11.49 3.58 2.67
N ILE A 134 -10.40 4.12 3.20
CA ILE A 134 -9.71 3.57 4.37
C ILE A 134 -9.92 4.52 5.54
N LYS A 135 -10.44 4.01 6.66
CA LYS A 135 -10.68 4.73 7.90
C LYS A 135 -9.79 4.18 9.01
N VAL A 136 -8.97 5.03 9.59
CA VAL A 136 -8.09 4.72 10.73
C VAL A 136 -8.65 5.44 11.96
N LYS A 137 -9.09 4.68 12.99
CA LYS A 137 -9.68 5.25 14.21
C LYS A 137 -8.67 6.17 14.91
N GLY A 138 -9.10 7.38 15.25
CA GLY A 138 -8.25 8.40 15.90
C GLY A 138 -7.31 9.15 14.94
N VAL A 139 -7.37 8.88 13.64
CA VAL A 139 -6.52 9.54 12.63
C VAL A 139 -7.37 10.20 11.54
N GLY A 140 -8.37 9.50 11.01
CA GLY A 140 -9.25 10.02 9.96
C GLY A 140 -9.56 9.00 8.88
N SER A 141 -10.07 9.46 7.75
CA SER A 141 -10.33 8.63 6.58
C SER A 141 -9.79 9.24 5.30
N LYS A 142 -9.36 8.40 4.37
CA LYS A 142 -8.97 8.79 3.02
C LYS A 142 -9.67 7.91 2.01
N THR A 143 -9.86 8.46 0.81
CA THR A 143 -10.48 7.76 -0.32
C THR A 143 -9.49 7.75 -1.47
N SER A 144 -9.30 6.59 -2.10
CA SER A 144 -8.45 6.44 -3.27
C SER A 144 -9.12 7.01 -4.53
N GLY A 145 -8.32 7.13 -5.59
CA GLY A 145 -8.83 7.15 -6.95
C GLY A 145 -9.70 5.93 -7.25
N ARG A 146 -10.43 6.01 -8.36
CA ARG A 146 -11.25 4.91 -8.84
C ARG A 146 -10.35 3.81 -9.40
N PHE A 147 -10.65 2.57 -9.05
CA PHE A 147 -10.08 1.39 -9.68
C PHE A 147 -11.16 0.67 -10.50
N THR A 148 -10.72 -0.16 -11.45
CA THR A 148 -11.59 -1.00 -12.26
C THR A 148 -11.00 -2.40 -12.33
N LEU A 149 -11.80 -3.39 -11.94
CA LEU A 149 -11.56 -4.82 -12.16
C LEU A 149 -12.36 -5.24 -13.39
N GLN A 150 -11.72 -5.93 -14.32
CA GLN A 150 -12.35 -6.49 -15.52
C GLN A 150 -12.31 -8.01 -15.44
N TRP A 151 -13.33 -8.67 -15.99
CA TRP A 151 -13.41 -10.13 -16.15
C TRP A 151 -14.08 -10.49 -17.47
#